data_AF-A0A016WK74-F1
#
_entry.id   AF-A0A016WK74-F1
#
_cell.length_a   1.000
_cell.length_b   1.000
_cell.length_c   1.000
_cell.angle_alpha   90.00
_cell.angle_beta   90.00
_cell.angle_gamma   90.00
#
_symmetry.space_group_name_H-M   'P 1'
#
loop_
_entity.id
_entity.type
_entity.pdbx_description
1 polymer ?
#
loop_
_entity_poly.entity_id
_entity_poly.type
_entity_poly.pdbx_seq_one_letter_code
_entity_poly.pdbx_strand_id
1 'polypeptide(L)' 'MVQFPSAALIIGRYEWKHAILAHHIRGRRIALTMREPSLDFQEGGELYEKFGKKLIALSSVRVPLRKTVS' A
#
# COMPACT_ATOMS: atom_id res chain seq x y z
N MET A 1 -10.07 -3.64 -19.60
CA MET A 1 -10.52 -3.91 -18.21
C MET A 1 -9.72 -5.12 -17.72
N VAL A 2 -8.89 -4.96 -16.69
CA VAL A 2 -8.04 -6.05 -16.17
C VAL A 2 -8.76 -6.75 -15.03
N GLN A 3 -8.91 -8.08 -15.13
CA GLN A 3 -9.53 -8.89 -14.09
C GLN A 3 -8.47 -9.31 -13.07
N PHE A 4 -8.72 -9.04 -11.78
CA PHE A 4 -7.77 -9.36 -10.70
C PHE A 4 -8.17 -10.67 -10.00
N PRO A 5 -7.44 -11.79 -10.22
CA PRO A 5 -7.60 -13.00 -9.41
C PRO A 5 -7.17 -12.75 -7.95
N SER A 6 -7.46 -13.71 -7.06
CA SER A 6 -7.25 -13.57 -5.61
C SER A 6 -5.79 -13.34 -5.18
N ALA A 7 -4.82 -13.65 -6.05
CA ALA A 7 -3.40 -13.38 -5.84
C ALA A 7 -2.79 -12.77 -7.12
N ALA A 8 -2.99 -11.46 -7.31
CA ALA A 8 -2.46 -10.73 -8.45
C ALA A 8 -1.51 -9.62 -7.99
N LEU A 9 -0.31 -9.58 -8.56
CA LEU A 9 0.62 -8.46 -8.42
C LEU A 9 0.30 -7.39 -9.47
N ILE A 10 0.17 -6.14 -9.05
CA ILE A 10 -0.14 -5.01 -9.93
C ILE A 10 1.13 -4.16 -10.13
N ILE A 11 1.64 -4.12 -11.35
CA ILE A 11 2.77 -3.29 -11.78
C ILE A 11 2.30 -2.28 -12.83
N GLY A 12 1.97 -1.06 -12.40
CA GLY A 12 1.56 0.04 -13.27
C GLY A 12 1.43 1.32 -12.47
N ARG A 13 2.31 2.31 -12.67
CA ARG A 13 2.30 3.54 -11.87
C ARG A 13 2.42 4.83 -12.67
N TYR A 14 3.28 4.86 -13.67
CA TYR A 14 3.75 6.15 -14.20
C TYR A 14 2.85 6.73 -15.28
N GLU A 15 2.33 5.90 -16.18
CA GLU A 15 1.48 6.41 -17.27
C GLU A 15 -0.01 6.15 -17.01
N TRP A 16 -0.35 5.11 -16.23
CA TRP A 16 -1.71 4.56 -16.18
C TRP A 16 -2.36 4.83 -14.83
N LYS A 17 -3.57 5.40 -14.85
CA LYS A 17 -4.41 5.58 -13.67
C LYS A 17 -5.16 4.28 -13.37
N HIS A 18 -5.12 3.82 -12.12
CA HIS A 18 -5.79 2.61 -11.67
C HIS A 18 -6.94 2.99 -10.74
N ALA A 19 -8.11 2.40 -10.96
CA ALA A 19 -9.30 2.60 -10.11
C ALA A 19 -10.11 1.29 -10.00
N ILE A 20 -10.73 1.08 -8.85
CA ILE A 20 -11.67 -0.02 -8.60
C ILE A 20 -13.04 0.60 -8.36
N LEU A 21 -13.96 0.38 -9.30
CA LEU A 21 -15.35 0.83 -9.17
C LEU A 21 -16.11 -0.09 -8.20
N ALA A 22 -17.11 0.46 -7.51
CA ALA A 22 -17.85 -0.28 -6.47
C ALA A 22 -18.50 -1.57 -7.00
N HIS A 23 -19.01 -1.56 -8.23
CA HIS A 23 -19.63 -2.74 -8.87
C HIS A 23 -18.63 -3.86 -9.23
N HIS A 24 -17.31 -3.61 -9.14
CA HIS A 24 -16.29 -4.65 -9.32
C HIS A 24 -16.03 -5.45 -8.04
N ILE A 25 -16.50 -4.99 -6.88
CA ILE A 25 -16.28 -5.64 -5.58
C ILE A 25 -17.41 -6.66 -5.33
N ARG A 26 -17.19 -7.91 -5.75
CA ARG A 26 -18.17 -9.01 -5.60
C ARG A 26 -18.17 -9.70 -4.23
N GLY A 27 -17.25 -9.32 -3.35
CA GLY A 27 -17.08 -9.91 -2.03
C GLY A 27 -15.95 -9.25 -1.24
N ARG A 28 -15.75 -9.65 0.01
CA ARG A 28 -14.70 -9.09 0.88
C ARG A 28 -13.32 -9.39 0.28
N ARG A 29 -12.59 -8.35 -0.11
CA ARG A 29 -11.23 -8.43 -0.63
C ARG A 29 -10.31 -7.49 0.16
N ILE A 30 -9.09 -7.95 0.42
CA ILE A 30 -8.05 -7.16 1.07
C ILE A 30 -6.92 -7.01 0.05
N ALA A 31 -6.55 -5.78 -0.27
CA ALA A 31 -5.42 -5.48 -1.13
C ALA A 31 -4.29 -4.89 -0.30
N LEU A 32 -3.08 -5.44 -0.43
CA LEU A 32 -1.87 -4.92 0.18
C LEU A 32 -1.05 -4.20 -0.90
N THR A 33 -0.72 -2.93 -0.69
CA THR A 33 0.19 -2.20 -1.58
C THR A 33 1.51 -1.97 -0.87
N MET A 34 2.53 -2.72 -1.25
CA MET A 34 3.90 -2.54 -0.77
C MET A 34 4.64 -1.58 -1.69
N ARG A 35 5.28 -0.54 -1.15
CA ARG A 35 6.08 0.43 -1.91
C ARG A 35 7.31 0.82 -1.11
N GLU A 36 8.43 0.99 -1.80
CA GLU A 36 9.56 1.71 -1.25
C GLU A 36 9.28 3.23 -1.26
N PRO A 37 9.61 3.96 -0.19
CA PRO A 37 9.50 5.41 -0.15
C PRO A 37 10.45 6.05 -1.16
N SER A 38 10.06 7.20 -1.74
CA SER A 38 10.93 7.99 -2.62
C SER A 38 12.21 8.40 -1.88
N LEU A 39 13.30 8.62 -2.62
CA LEU A 39 14.60 9.02 -2.07
C LEU A 39 14.51 10.25 -1.16
N ASP A 40 13.59 11.18 -1.45
CA ASP A 40 13.35 12.39 -0.64
C ASP A 40 12.90 12.09 0.80
N PHE A 41 12.32 10.90 1.02
CA PHE A 41 11.83 10.43 2.32
C PHE A 41 12.75 9.37 2.95
N GLN A 42 13.87 9.04 2.32
CA GLN A 42 14.90 8.13 2.85
C GLN A 42 16.01 8.90 3.58
N GLU A 43 16.90 8.20 4.28
CA GLU A 43 18.03 8.81 4.99
C GLU A 43 18.87 9.69 4.05
N GLY A 44 18.99 10.98 4.37
CA GLY A 44 19.67 11.98 3.54
C GLY A 44 18.78 12.75 2.56
N GLY A 45 17.48 12.44 2.47
CA GLY A 45 16.51 13.21 1.69
C GLY A 45 16.01 14.47 2.41
N GLU A 46 15.63 15.51 1.65
CA GLU A 46 15.17 16.79 2.22
C GLU A 46 13.96 16.66 3.15
N LEU A 47 13.07 15.70 2.89
CA LEU A 47 11.84 15.49 3.65
C LEU A 47 12.00 14.41 4.73
N TYR A 48 13.19 13.83 4.88
CA TYR A 48 13.47 12.76 5.84
C TYR A 48 13.23 13.21 7.28
N GLU A 49 13.86 14.30 7.70
CA GLU A 49 13.77 14.78 9.08
C GLU A 49 12.36 15.29 9.43
N LYS A 50 11.64 15.85 8.45
CA LYS A 50 10.31 16.42 8.67
C LYS A 50 9.21 15.36 8.68
N PHE A 51 9.27 14.38 7.78
CA PHE A 51 8.21 13.40 7.57
C PHE A 51 8.70 11.97 7.43
N GLY A 52 9.82 11.73 6.72
CA GLY A 52 10.33 10.40 6.42
C GLY A 52 10.58 9.54 7.65
N LYS A 53 11.26 10.08 8.66
CA LYS A 53 11.57 9.38 9.92
C LYS A 53 10.33 8.87 10.64
N LYS A 54 9.28 9.69 10.70
CA LYS A 54 8.00 9.31 11.34
C LYS A 54 7.23 8.30 10.51
N LEU A 55 7.26 8.41 9.18
CA LEU A 55 6.63 7.45 8.27
C LEU A 55 7.28 6.06 8.36
N ILE A 56 8.61 6.00 8.42
CA ILE A 56 9.38 4.76 8.57
C ILE A 56 9.16 4.15 9.97
N ALA A 57 9.08 4.97 11.01
CA ALA A 57 8.75 4.49 12.34
C ALA A 57 7.34 3.87 12.39
N LEU A 58 6.35 4.53 11.77
CA LEU A 58 4.98 4.02 11.70
C LEU A 58 4.84 2.75 10.86
N SER A 59 5.58 2.64 9.76
CA SER A 59 5.56 1.43 8.92
C SER A 59 6.10 0.19 9.65
N SER A 60 6.98 0.40 10.63
CA SER A 60 7.54 -0.66 11.46
C SER A 60 6.59 -1.15 12.56
N VAL A 61 5.48 -0.43 12.81
CA VAL A 61 4.49 -0.82 13.82
C VAL A 61 3.69 -2.03 13.32
N ARG A 62 3.87 -3.17 13.99
CA ARG A 62 3.02 -4.35 13.78
C ARG A 62 1.63 -4.08 14.33
N VAL A 63 0.62 -4.05 13.46
CA VAL A 63 -0.78 -4.00 13.90
C VAL A 63 -1.18 -5.39 14.41
N PRO A 64 -1.64 -5.53 15.68
CA PRO A 64 -2.08 -6.81 16.18
C PRO A 64 -3.31 -7.28 15.38
N LEU A 65 -3.17 -8.42 14.71
CA LEU A 65 -4.30 -9.08 14.07
C LEU A 65 -5.23 -9.58 15.18
N ARG A 66 -6.37 -8.91 15.37
CA ARG A 66 -7.44 -9.43 16.23
C ARG A 66 -7.83 -10.80 15.66
N LYS A 67 -7.61 -11.87 16.41
CA LYS A 67 -8.16 -13.19 16.07
C LYS A 67 -9.66 -13.01 16.00
N THR A 68 -10.23 -13.21 14.81
CA THR A 68 -11.67 -13.35 14.65
C THR A 68 -12.10 -14.48 15.57
N VAL A 69 -12.87 -14.17 16.60
CA VAL A 69 -13.48 -15.20 17.44
C VAL A 69 -14.47 -15.93 16.53
N SER A 70 -14.22 -17.21 16.31
CA SER A 70 -15.13 -18.11 15.61
C SER A 70 -16.37 -18.39 16.45
#